data_AF-A0A7C1AFR9-F1
#
_entry.id   AF-A0A7C1AFR9-F1
#
_cell.length_a   1.000
_cell.length_b   1.000
_cell.length_c   1.000
_cell.angle_alpha   90.00
_cell.angle_beta   90.00
_cell.angle_gamma   90.00
#
_symmetry.space_group_name_H-M   'P 1'
#
loop_
_entity.id
_entity.type
_entity.pdbx_description
1 polymer ?
#
loop_
_entity_poly.entity_id
_entity_poly.type
_entity_poly.pdbx_seq_one_letter_code
_entity_poly.pdbx_strand_id
1 'polypeptide(L)' 'LHYPSVTKHSGVLFVNPGSASQPRRKSSASLALLHIRGNSIKTQIVDIED' A
#
# COMPACT_ATOMS: atom_id res chain seq x y z
N LEU A 1 -10.72 8.24 -3.23
CA LEU A 1 -10.06 7.65 -4.42
C LEU A 1 -9.10 6.56 -3.96
N HIS A 2 -9.04 5.41 -4.62
CA HIS A 2 -8.23 4.24 -4.22
C HIS A 2 -6.88 4.22 -4.93
N TYR A 3 -6.09 5.28 -4.81
CA TYR A 3 -4.72 5.28 -5.35
C TYR A 3 -3.74 4.76 -4.30
N PRO A 4 -3.01 3.67 -4.58
CA PRO A 4 -2.01 3.17 -3.65
C PRO A 4 -1.00 4.26 -3.30
N SER A 5 -0.70 4.40 -2.03
CA SER A 5 0.28 5.37 -1.57
C SER A 5 0.91 4.95 -0.25
N VAL A 6 2.18 5.32 -0.10
CA VAL A 6 2.93 5.17 1.14
C VAL A 6 3.62 6.50 1.41
N THR A 7 3.40 7.06 2.59
CA THR A 7 4.11 8.26 3.02
C THR A 7 4.45 8.18 4.50
N LYS A 8 5.52 8.85 4.89
CA LYS A 8 5.95 8.96 6.28
C LYS A 8 6.02 10.43 6.66
N HIS A 9 5.31 10.80 7.72
CA HIS A 9 5.31 12.15 8.24
C HIS A 9 5.42 12.13 9.77
N SER A 10 6.39 12.87 10.31
CA SER A 10 6.59 13.01 11.76
C SER A 10 6.64 11.68 12.53
N GLY A 11 7.35 10.69 11.95
CA GLY A 11 7.49 9.35 12.52
C GLY A 11 6.32 8.40 12.28
N VAL A 12 5.17 8.90 11.82
CA VAL A 12 3.97 8.11 11.52
C VAL A 12 3.99 7.65 10.07
N LEU A 13 3.72 6.37 9.84
CA LEU A 13 3.57 5.76 8.52
C LEU A 13 2.08 5.77 8.12
N PHE A 14 1.77 6.37 6.99
CA PHE A 14 0.44 6.38 6.38
C PHE A 14 0.46 5.48 5.15
N VAL A 15 -0.49 4.55 5.07
CA VAL A 15 -0.57 3.55 3.99
C VAL A 15 -1.98 3.54 3.42
N ASN A 16 -2.08 3.73 2.12
CA ASN A 16 -3.26 3.43 1.34
C ASN A 16 -2.93 2.22 0.44
N PRO A 17 -3.52 1.04 0.67
CA PRO A 17 -3.23 -0.14 -0.15
C PRO A 17 -3.87 -0.10 -1.54
N GLY A 18 -4.76 0.86 -1.81
CA GLY A 18 -5.55 0.90 -3.05
C GLY A 18 -6.79 0.02 -2.99
N SER A 19 -6.96 -0.87 -3.97
CA SER A 19 -8.09 -1.81 -4.05
C SER A 19 -7.61 -3.16 -4.55
N ALA A 20 -7.97 -4.23 -3.83
CA ALA A 20 -7.56 -5.59 -4.17
C ALA A 20 -8.36 -6.21 -5.32
N SER A 21 -9.59 -5.74 -5.55
CA SER A 21 -10.55 -6.39 -6.46
C SER A 21 -11.06 -5.51 -7.58
N GLN A 22 -10.84 -4.20 -7.49
CA GLN A 22 -11.42 -3.28 -8.46
C GLN A 22 -10.39 -2.22 -8.88
N PRO A 23 -9.72 -2.44 -10.02
CA PRO A 23 -9.00 -1.38 -10.71
C PRO A 23 -9.94 -0.18 -10.92
N ARG A 24 -9.66 0.96 -10.29
CA ARG A 24 -10.46 2.18 -10.46
C ARG A 24 -9.58 3.27 -11.07
N ARG A 25 -10.07 3.92 -12.14
CA ARG A 25 -9.41 5.06 -12.79
C ARG A 25 -7.91 4.80 -13.11
N LYS A 26 -7.65 3.75 -13.90
CA LYS A 26 -6.32 3.36 -14.43
C LYS A 26 -5.29 2.83 -13.40
N SER A 27 -5.66 2.58 -12.14
CA SER A 27 -4.78 1.87 -11.20
C SER A 27 -5.06 0.37 -11.25
N SER A 28 -4.02 -0.47 -11.27
CA SER A 28 -4.14 -1.92 -11.14
C SER A 28 -4.69 -2.32 -9.77
N ALA A 29 -5.19 -3.56 -9.68
CA ALA A 29 -5.46 -4.18 -8.39
C ALA A 29 -4.17 -4.22 -7.57
N SER A 30 -4.25 -3.92 -6.28
CA SER A 30 -3.08 -3.70 -5.44
C SER A 30 -3.35 -4.00 -3.97
N LEU A 31 -2.27 -4.32 -3.25
CA LEU A 31 -2.23 -4.54 -1.80
C LEU A 31 -1.00 -3.84 -1.20
N ALA A 32 -1.03 -3.62 0.11
CA ALA A 32 0.16 -3.24 0.87
C ALA A 32 0.71 -4.45 1.63
N LEU A 33 1.99 -4.76 1.43
CA LEU A 33 2.73 -5.74 2.22
C LEU A 33 3.50 -5.02 3.33
N LEU A 34 3.19 -5.36 4.58
CA LEU A 34 3.84 -4.82 5.77
C LEU A 34 4.70 -5.90 6.42
N HIS A 35 6.00 -5.65 6.53
CA HIS A 35 6.92 -6.52 7.25
C HIS A 35 7.33 -5.85 8.56
N ILE A 36 6.80 -6.35 9.67
CA ILE A 36 7.02 -5.82 11.02
C ILE A 36 8.02 -6.71 11.75
N ARG A 37 9.11 -6.12 12.24
CA ARG A 37 10.14 -6.79 13.06
C ARG A 37 10.51 -5.91 14.24
N GLY A 38 10.03 -6.26 15.43
CA GLY A 38 10.19 -5.42 16.63
C GLY A 38 9.72 -3.99 16.36
N ASN A 39 10.61 -3.02 16.54
CA ASN A 39 10.35 -1.59 16.35
C ASN A 39 10.54 -1.12 14.89
N SER A 40 10.74 -2.04 13.94
CA SER A 40 10.91 -1.72 12.53
C SER A 40 9.71 -2.18 11.70
N ILE A 41 9.32 -1.33 10.75
CA ILE A 41 8.30 -1.64 9.76
C ILE A 41 8.84 -1.31 8.37
N LYS A 42 8.75 -2.28 7.45
CA LYS A 42 8.95 -2.07 6.02
C LYS A 42 7.61 -2.21 5.32
N THR A 43 7.36 -1.38 4.31
CA THR A 43 6.10 -1.39 3.56
C THR A 43 6.40 -1.38 2.07
N GLN A 44 5.62 -2.15 1.32
CA GLN A 44 5.66 -2.20 -0.14
C GLN A 44 4.23 -2.21 -0.68
N ILE A 45 3.97 -1.47 -1.75
CA ILE A 45 2.77 -1.68 -2.57
C ILE A 45 3.10 -2.78 -3.58
N VAL A 46 2.22 -3.77 -3.68
CA VAL A 46 2.32 -4.89 -4.60
C VAL A 46 1.12 -4.84 -5.52
N ASP A 47 1.37 -4.84 -6.82
CA ASP A 47 0.32 -5.00 -7.82
C ASP A 47 -0.11 -6.47 -7.86
N ILE A 48 -1.41 -6.70 -7.93
CA ILE A 48 -1.97 -8.03 -8.17
C ILE A 48 -2.11 -8.17 -9.67
N GLU A 49 -1.27 -9.03 -10.25
CA GLU A 49 -1.40 -9.50 -11.62
C GLU A 49 -2.28 -10.77 -11.62
N ASP A 50 -3.10 -10.93 -12.66
CA ASP A 50 -3.83 -12.19 -12.93
C ASP A 50 -2.88 -13.26 -13.47
#